data_AF-A0A420D3D9-F1
#
_entry.id   AF-A0A420D3D9-F1
#
_cell.length_a   1.000
_cell.length_b   1.000
_cell.length_c   1.000
_cell.angle_alpha   90.00
_cell.angle_beta   90.00
_cell.angle_gamma   90.00
#
_symmetry.space_group_name_H-M   'P 1'
#
loop_
_entity.id
_entity.type
_entity.pdbx_description
1 polymer ?
#
loop_
_entity_poly.entity_id
_entity_poly.type
_entity_poly.pdbx_seq_one_letter_code
_entity_poly.pdbx_strand_id
1 'polypeptide(L)'
;MPFETLLTLFAIFTLWNVVVFCVYAYDKLAAREGAWRVREDTLILLAVAGGGMGAFACQRWMRHKTRKAPFPFLLPAMAVLQLVAAGGFCAFQILRML
;
A
#
# COMPACT_ATOMS: atom_id res chain seq x y z
N MET A 1 -8.59 -25.73 -8.40
CA MET A 1 -7.29 -25.36 -7.78
C MET A 1 -7.38 -23.97 -7.12
N PRO A 2 -8.31 -23.76 -6.18
CA PRO A 2 -8.58 -22.42 -5.67
C PRO A 2 -7.48 -21.88 -4.73
N PHE A 3 -6.67 -22.78 -4.14
CA PHE A 3 -5.48 -22.43 -3.36
C PHE A 3 -4.40 -21.72 -4.19
N GLU A 4 -4.13 -22.20 -5.42
CA GLU A 4 -3.17 -21.57 -6.35
C GLU A 4 -3.60 -20.14 -6.73
N THR A 5 -4.90 -19.93 -6.94
CA THR A 5 -5.45 -18.60 -7.22
C THR A 5 -5.25 -17.65 -6.04
N LEU A 6 -5.52 -18.09 -4.82
CA LEU A 6 -5.31 -17.27 -3.61
C LEU A 6 -3.84 -16.92 -3.42
N LEU A 7 -2.94 -17.88 -3.60
CA LEU A 7 -1.49 -17.67 -3.50
C LEU A 7 -1.00 -16.66 -4.54
N THR A 8 -1.47 -16.77 -5.79
CA THR A 8 -1.12 -15.85 -6.87
C THR A 8 -1.58 -14.43 -6.57
N LEU A 9 -2.83 -14.24 -6.14
CA LEU A 9 -3.38 -12.93 -5.79
C LEU A 9 -2.64 -12.30 -4.60
N PHE A 10 -2.32 -13.09 -3.58
CA PHE A 10 -1.55 -12.64 -2.44
C PHE A 10 -0.14 -12.18 -2.86
N ALA A 11 0.54 -12.96 -3.70
CA ALA A 11 1.87 -12.61 -4.21
C ALA A 11 1.86 -11.30 -5.02
N ILE A 12 0.87 -11.10 -5.90
CA ILE A 12 0.71 -9.86 -6.67
C ILE A 12 0.45 -8.67 -5.72
N PHE A 13 -0.43 -8.85 -4.74
CA PHE A 13 -0.76 -7.81 -3.76
C PHE A 13 0.47 -7.42 -2.93
N THR A 14 1.25 -8.39 -2.46
CA THR A 14 2.50 -8.14 -1.73
C THR A 14 3.52 -7.42 -2.60
N LEU A 15 3.75 -7.90 -3.83
CA LEU A 15 4.70 -7.30 -4.75
C LEU A 15 4.34 -5.84 -5.06
N TRP A 16 3.05 -5.57 -5.30
CA TRP A 16 2.57 -4.21 -5.53
C TRP A 16 2.82 -3.30 -4.32
N ASN A 17 2.56 -3.78 -3.10
CA ASN A 17 2.84 -3.01 -1.89
C ASN A 17 4.34 -2.77 -1.67
N VAL A 18 5.22 -3.70 -2.09
CA VAL A 18 6.67 -3.48 -2.11
C VAL A 18 7.04 -2.37 -3.09
N VAL A 19 6.49 -2.38 -4.31
CA VAL A 19 6.72 -1.32 -5.31
C VAL A 19 6.29 0.05 -4.75
N VAL A 20 5.07 0.15 -4.20
CA VAL A 20 4.57 1.41 -3.66
C VAL A 20 5.39 1.87 -2.45
N PHE A 21 5.82 0.95 -1.58
CA PHE A 21 6.76 1.25 -0.51
C PHE A 21 8.04 1.90 -1.06
N CYS A 22 8.65 1.31 -2.10
CA CYS A 22 9.87 1.82 -2.72
C CYS A 22 9.67 3.21 -3.33
N VAL A 23 8.53 3.47 -3.97
CA VAL A 23 8.21 4.81 -4.51
C VAL A 23 8.11 5.86 -3.40
N TYR A 24 7.46 5.53 -2.28
CA TYR A 24 7.40 6.43 -1.12
C TYR A 24 8.77 6.66 -0.47
N ALA A 25 9.60 5.61 -0.43
CA ALA A 25 10.97 5.72 0.07
C ALA A 25 11.81 6.62 -0.83
N TYR A 26 11.68 6.45 -2.15
CA TYR A 26 12.33 7.30 -3.14
C TYR A 26 11.92 8.77 -3.00
N ASP A 27 10.62 9.09 -2.85
CA ASP A 27 10.18 10.49 -2.62
C ASP A 27 10.86 11.12 -1.39
N LYS A 28 11.07 10.34 -0.33
CA LYS A 28 11.78 10.84 0.86
C LYS A 28 13.27 11.05 0.59
N LEU A 29 13.92 10.14 -0.12
CA LEU A 29 15.34 10.30 -0.49
C LEU A 29 15.52 11.53 -1.38
N ALA A 30 14.69 11.67 -2.42
CA ALA A 30 14.68 12.83 -3.30
C ALA A 30 14.49 14.15 -2.53
N ALA A 31 13.60 14.17 -1.52
CA ALA A 31 13.40 15.33 -0.66
C ALA A 31 14.63 15.70 0.19
N ARG A 32 15.47 14.72 0.55
CA ARG A 32 16.72 14.95 1.31
C ARG A 32 17.85 15.45 0.42
N GLU A 33 17.90 14.95 -0.80
CA GLU A 33 18.97 15.25 -1.77
C GLU A 33 18.66 16.47 -2.64
N GLY A 34 17.48 17.08 -2.49
CA GLY A 34 17.05 18.20 -3.32
C GLY A 34 16.74 17.80 -4.77
N ALA A 35 16.55 16.51 -5.03
CA ALA A 35 16.22 15.97 -6.34
C ALA A 35 14.73 16.15 -6.67
N TRP A 36 14.36 15.82 -7.91
CA TRP A 36 12.97 15.87 -8.36
C TRP A 36 12.08 14.91 -7.55
N ARG A 37 11.00 15.44 -6.98
CA ARG A 37 10.08 14.71 -6.11
C ARG A 37 8.94 14.07 -6.88
N VAL A 38 8.38 12.99 -6.33
CA VAL A 38 7.18 12.36 -6.91
C VAL A 38 5.98 13.27 -6.63
N ARG A 39 5.13 13.49 -7.64
CA ARG A 39 3.91 14.27 -7.48
C ARG A 39 3.02 13.67 -6.39
N GLU A 40 2.42 14.53 -5.56
CA GLU A 40 1.57 14.07 -4.46
C GLU A 40 0.36 13.28 -4.95
N ASP A 41 -0.25 13.71 -6.07
CA ASP A 41 -1.37 13.02 -6.71
C ASP A 41 -1.00 11.58 -7.09
N THR A 42 0.23 11.36 -7.57
CA THR A 42 0.73 10.03 -7.93
C THR A 42 0.90 9.16 -6.70
N LEU A 43 1.46 9.71 -5.61
CA LEU A 43 1.59 8.98 -4.34
C LEU A 43 0.21 8.57 -3.80
N ILE A 44 -0.75 9.50 -3.79
CA ILE A 44 -2.13 9.25 -3.38
C ILE A 44 -2.76 8.18 -4.25
N LEU A 45 -2.64 8.29 -5.58
CA LEU A 45 -3.19 7.32 -6.52
C LEU A 45 -2.63 5.91 -6.27
N LEU A 46 -1.31 5.77 -6.07
CA LEU A 46 -0.68 4.48 -5.78
C LEU A 46 -1.19 3.86 -4.47
N ALA A 47 -1.36 4.69 -3.42
CA ALA A 47 -1.90 4.23 -2.15
C ALA A 47 -3.37 3.76 -2.29
N VAL A 48 -4.20 4.50 -3.03
CA VAL A 48 -5.61 4.15 -3.29
C VAL A 48 -5.72 2.91 -4.19
N ALA A 49 -4.83 2.76 -5.18
CA ALA A 49 -4.78 1.64 -6.12
C ALA A 49 -4.20 0.34 -5.51
N GLY A 50 -4.46 0.07 -4.23
CA GLY A 50 -4.05 -1.18 -3.57
C GLY A 50 -2.67 -1.14 -2.89
N GLY A 51 -1.96 -0.02 -2.94
CA GLY A 51 -0.64 0.15 -2.31
C GLY A 51 -0.66 0.77 -0.91
N GLY A 52 -1.84 0.89 -0.30
CA GLY A 52 -2.05 1.62 0.95
C GLY A 52 -1.25 1.04 2.11
N MET A 53 -1.15 -0.29 2.19
CA MET A 53 -0.34 -0.97 3.21
C MET A 53 1.16 -0.64 3.06
N GLY A 54 1.70 -0.72 1.85
CA GLY A 54 3.10 -0.41 1.55
C GLY A 54 3.43 1.07 1.78
N ALA A 55 2.55 1.96 1.32
CA ALA A 55 2.65 3.40 1.56
C ALA A 55 2.64 3.73 3.05
N PHE A 56 1.70 3.15 3.82
CA PHE A 56 1.60 3.36 5.27
C PHE A 56 2.80 2.79 6.03
N ALA A 57 3.27 1.59 5.66
CA ALA A 57 4.47 0.98 6.24
C ALA A 57 5.70 1.88 6.01
N CYS A 58 5.88 2.40 4.79
CA CYS A 58 6.94 3.36 4.49
C CYS A 58 6.80 4.64 5.31
N GLN A 59 5.59 5.20 5.37
CA GLN A 59 5.30 6.40 6.16
C GLN A 59 5.72 6.22 7.62
N ARG A 60 5.43 5.06 8.22
CA ARG A 60 5.72 4.77 9.62
C ARG A 60 7.20 4.52 9.88
N TRP A 61 7.85 3.74 9.01
CA TRP A 61 9.28 3.44 9.14
C TRP A 61 10.13 4.70 8.93
N MET A 62 9.82 5.48 7.90
CA MET A 62 10.59 6.65 7.54
C MET A 62 10.10 7.95 8.20
N ARG A 63 8.96 7.96 8.89
CA ARG A 63 8.33 9.18 9.43
C ARG A 63 8.14 10.27 8.37
N HIS A 64 7.90 9.86 7.12
CA HIS A 64 7.67 10.75 5.98
C HIS A 64 6.21 11.20 5.95
N LYS A 65 5.91 12.46 5.61
CA LYS A 65 4.52 12.95 5.41
C LYS A 65 3.54 12.56 6.54
N THR A 66 3.93 12.73 7.80
CA THR A 66 3.14 12.34 9.00
C THR A 66 2.34 13.49 9.63
N ARG A 67 2.53 14.74 9.19
CA ARG A 67 1.94 15.92 9.86
C ARG A 67 0.81 16.60 9.09
N LYS A 68 0.96 16.77 7.77
CA LYS A 68 0.00 17.54 6.96
C LYS A 68 -0.92 16.59 6.20
N ALA A 69 -2.22 16.89 6.20
CA ALA A 69 -3.20 16.22 5.37
C ALA A 69 -2.78 16.25 3.88
N PRO A 70 -3.15 15.23 3.07
CA PRO A 70 -4.05 14.12 3.42
C PRO A 70 -3.35 12.87 4.01
N PHE A 71 -2.04 12.74 3.88
CA PHE A 71 -1.30 11.49 4.13
C PHE A 71 -1.49 10.84 5.52
N PRO A 72 -1.52 11.58 6.65
CA PRO A 72 -1.68 10.99 7.99
C PRO A 72 -3.03 10.31 8.21
N PHE A 73 -4.05 10.69 7.44
CA PHE A 73 -5.40 10.11 7.53
C PHE A 73 -5.62 9.10 6.41
N LEU A 74 -5.22 9.45 5.18
CA LEU A 74 -5.45 8.63 4.00
C LEU A 74 -4.71 7.29 4.07
N LEU A 75 -3.42 7.30 4.42
CA LEU A 75 -2.61 6.08 4.37
C LEU A 75 -3.04 5.00 5.37
N PRO A 76 -3.26 5.31 6.68
CA PRO A 76 -3.79 4.30 7.59
C PRO A 76 -5.21 3.85 7.20
N ALA A 77 -6.07 4.76 6.73
CA ALA A 77 -7.42 4.40 6.29
C ALA A 77 -7.39 3.42 5.11
N MET A 78 -6.57 3.70 4.09
CA MET A 78 -6.42 2.82 2.93
C MET A 78 -5.79 1.47 3.30
N ALA A 79 -4.79 1.47 4.19
CA ALA A 79 -4.18 0.22 4.68
C ALA A 79 -5.19 -0.68 5.39
N VAL A 80 -6.01 -0.12 6.29
CA VAL A 80 -7.06 -0.87 7.00
C VAL A 80 -8.13 -1.36 6.03
N LEU A 81 -8.63 -0.49 5.16
CA LEU A 81 -9.66 -0.83 4.18
C LEU A 81 -9.21 -1.99 3.28
N GLN A 82 -7.99 -1.92 2.75
CA GLN A 82 -7.44 -2.94 1.86
C GLN A 82 -7.19 -4.26 2.59
N LEU A 83 -6.71 -4.21 3.84
CA LEU A 83 -6.50 -5.41 4.66
C LEU A 83 -7.82 -6.12 4.96
N VAL A 84 -8.87 -5.38 5.34
CA VAL A 84 -10.21 -5.93 5.58
C VAL A 84 -10.80 -6.51 4.30
N ALA A 85 -10.69 -5.79 3.17
CA ALA A 85 -11.18 -6.27 1.88
C ALA A 85 -10.46 -7.55 1.43
N ALA A 86 -9.12 -7.59 1.51
CA ALA A 86 -8.33 -8.77 1.14
C ALA A 86 -8.63 -9.96 2.06
N GLY A 87 -8.73 -9.74 3.37
CA GLY A 87 -9.07 -10.77 4.35
C GLY A 87 -10.48 -11.32 4.15
N GLY A 88 -11.47 -10.45 3.94
CA GLY A 88 -12.86 -10.83 3.67
C GLY A 88 -13.00 -11.61 2.37
N PHE A 89 -12.32 -11.18 1.30
CA PHE A 89 -12.28 -11.92 0.04
C PHE A 89 -11.66 -13.31 0.21
N CYS A 90 -10.54 -13.41 0.93
CA CYS A 90 -9.89 -14.68 1.22
C CYS A 90 -10.81 -15.62 2.02
N ALA A 91 -11.44 -15.12 3.09
CA ALA A 91 -12.38 -15.89 3.91
C ALA A 91 -13.60 -16.38 3.11
N PHE A 92 -14.17 -15.52 2.26
CA PHE A 92 -15.28 -15.89 1.38
C PHE A 92 -14.89 -17.03 0.41
N GLN A 93 -13.69 -16.95 -0.18
CA GLN A 93 -13.20 -18.00 -1.07
C GLN A 93 -13.00 -19.31 -0.31
N ILE A 94 -12.39 -19.29 0.87
CA ILE A 94 -12.18 -20.49 1.70
C ILE A 94 -13.52 -21.12 2.08
N LEU A 95 -14.48 -20.32 2.55
CA LEU A 95 -15.81 -20.81 2.94
C LEU A 95 -16.56 -21.44 1.76
N ARG A 96 -16.38 -20.93 0.53
CA ARG A 96 -16.97 -21.50 -0.68
C ARG A 96 -16.38 -22.87 -1.05
N MET A 97 -15.17 -23.18 -0.58
CA MET A 97 -14.48 -24.45 -0.87
C MET A 97 -14.82 -25.57 0.11
N LEU A 98 -15.29 -25.23 1.31
CA LEU A 98 -15.75 -26.16 2.34
C LEU A 98 -17.18 -26.63 2.05
#